data_AF-A0A359LLJ0-F1
#
_entry.id   AF-A0A359LLJ0-F1
#
_cell.length_a   1.000
_cell.length_b   1.000
_cell.length_c   1.000
_cell.angle_alpha   90.00
_cell.angle_beta   90.00
_cell.angle_gamma   90.00
#
_symmetry.space_group_name_H-M   'P 1'
#
loop_
_entity.id
_entity.type
_entity.pdbx_description
1 polymer ?
#
loop_
_entity_poly.entity_id
_entity_poly.type
_entity_poly.pdbx_seq_one_letter_code
_entity_poly.pdbx_strand_id
1 'polypeptide(L)'
;MNNSNNNDLIKIEEDAIKIQEQDLRDTIISIDNETTKSSLVIGFAGVLFGIAFNYIDKLSFLQIYPFILLLLSSVGIALWNISAKQVNIHTDLHRIFVTKEPNNWGKYLNYKHLHLQESYSSAKSLLYKKALFTKISFILLILSSLSLLLSKLGVL
;
A
#
# COMPACT_ATOMS: atom_id res chain seq x y z
N MET A 1 15.07 7.10 47.32
CA MET A 1 14.12 7.85 46.45
C MET A 1 14.36 7.67 44.94
N ASN A 2 15.02 6.59 44.46
CA ASN A 2 15.32 6.38 43.03
C ASN A 2 14.42 5.36 42.29
N ASN A 3 13.66 4.51 42.98
CA ASN A 3 12.88 3.44 42.33
C ASN A 3 11.59 3.92 41.64
N SER A 4 11.00 5.03 42.09
CA SER A 4 9.76 5.57 41.47
C SER A 4 10.04 6.09 40.07
N ASN A 5 11.02 6.99 39.92
CA ASN A 5 11.37 7.60 38.64
C ASN A 5 11.80 6.57 37.58
N ASN A 6 12.48 5.49 38.00
CA ASN A 6 12.95 4.46 37.07
C ASN A 6 11.79 3.61 36.54
N ASN A 7 10.78 3.31 37.38
CA ASN A 7 9.58 2.62 36.95
C ASN A 7 8.71 3.48 36.04
N ASP A 8 8.64 4.79 36.30
CA ASP A 8 7.91 5.74 35.45
C ASP A 8 8.56 5.88 34.07
N LEU A 9 9.90 5.95 34.00
CA LEU A 9 10.66 5.94 32.74
C LEU A 9 10.42 4.68 31.91
N ILE A 10 10.51 3.50 32.53
CA ILE A 10 10.24 2.21 31.87
C ILE A 10 8.81 2.17 31.31
N LYS A 11 7.84 2.68 32.07
CA LYS A 11 6.45 2.74 31.62
C LYS A 11 6.25 3.68 30.43
N ILE A 12 6.93 4.82 30.43
CA ILE A 12 6.92 5.76 29.29
C ILE A 12 7.53 5.10 28.04
N GLU A 13 8.64 4.37 28.18
CA GLU A 13 9.26 3.64 27.07
C GLU A 13 8.34 2.54 26.51
N GLU A 14 7.66 1.80 27.39
CA GLU A 14 6.67 0.80 26.98
C GLU A 14 5.48 1.40 26.24
N ASP A 15 4.95 2.51 26.73
CA ASP A 15 3.82 3.19 26.08
C ASP A 15 4.24 3.79 24.73
N ALA A 16 5.45 4.34 24.61
CA ALA A 16 6.00 4.78 23.33
C ALA A 16 6.12 3.62 22.31
N ILE A 17 6.58 2.45 22.76
CA ILE A 17 6.65 1.24 21.92
C ILE A 17 5.26 0.79 21.47
N LYS A 18 4.24 0.84 22.34
CA LYS A 18 2.86 0.50 21.95
C LYS A 18 2.32 1.45 20.88
N ILE A 19 2.62 2.75 20.99
CA ILE A 19 2.25 3.74 19.97
C ILE A 19 2.92 3.41 18.64
N GLN A 20 4.21 3.07 18.64
CA GLN A 20 4.93 2.68 17.42
C GLN A 20 4.37 1.40 16.77
N GLU A 21 3.97 0.42 17.58
CA GLU A 21 3.30 -0.78 17.08
C GLU A 21 1.94 -0.46 16.44
N GLN A 22 1.18 0.47 17.02
CA GLN A 22 -0.09 0.92 16.47
C GLN A 22 0.12 1.67 15.14
N ASP A 23 1.04 2.63 15.09
CA ASP A 23 1.38 3.38 13.88
C ASP A 23 1.82 2.44 12.74
N LEU A 24 2.57 1.40 13.09
CA LEU A 24 3.02 0.37 12.16
C LEU A 24 1.85 -0.46 11.61
N ARG A 25 0.91 -0.87 12.48
CA ARG A 25 -0.32 -1.56 12.07
C ARG A 25 -1.17 -0.69 11.15
N ASP A 26 -1.36 0.58 11.49
CA ASP A 26 -2.15 1.53 10.68
C ASP A 26 -1.49 1.75 9.30
N THR A 27 -0.16 1.74 9.24
CA THR A 27 0.60 1.81 7.99
C THR A 27 0.41 0.55 7.12
N ILE A 28 0.41 -0.64 7.72
CA ILE A 28 0.11 -1.90 7.02
C ILE A 28 -1.32 -1.90 6.49
N ILE A 29 -2.30 -1.52 7.30
CA ILE A 29 -3.71 -1.42 6.87
C ILE A 29 -3.83 -0.45 5.69
N SER A 30 -3.10 0.66 5.72
CA SER A 30 -3.06 1.61 4.61
C SER A 30 -2.44 1.00 3.34
N ILE A 31 -1.42 0.17 3.46
CA ILE A 31 -0.84 -0.60 2.34
C ILE A 31 -1.87 -1.56 1.72
N ASP A 32 -2.65 -2.25 2.56
CA ASP A 32 -3.69 -3.17 2.12
C ASP A 32 -4.86 -2.43 1.45
N ASN A 33 -5.19 -1.24 1.96
CA ASN A 33 -6.17 -0.34 1.34
C ASN A 33 -5.72 0.11 -0.06
N GLU A 34 -4.44 0.43 -0.27
CA GLU A 34 -3.92 0.77 -1.61
C GLU A 34 -3.95 -0.43 -2.57
N THR A 35 -3.73 -1.63 -2.06
CA THR A 35 -3.88 -2.89 -2.83
C THR A 35 -5.34 -3.10 -3.23
N THR A 36 -6.28 -2.86 -2.31
CA THR A 36 -7.73 -2.93 -2.56
C THR A 36 -8.18 -1.88 -3.58
N LYS A 37 -7.69 -0.65 -3.49
CA LYS A 37 -7.97 0.38 -4.51
C LYS A 37 -7.46 -0.03 -5.89
N SER A 38 -6.30 -0.70 -5.96
CA SER A 38 -5.77 -1.20 -7.23
C SER A 38 -6.61 -2.34 -7.81
N SER A 39 -7.20 -3.21 -6.98
CA SER A 39 -8.12 -4.23 -7.49
C SER A 39 -9.42 -3.63 -8.03
N LEU A 40 -9.91 -2.52 -7.44
CA LEU A 40 -11.03 -1.75 -8.00
C LEU A 40 -10.71 -1.22 -9.40
N VAL A 41 -9.49 -0.72 -9.63
CA VAL A 41 -9.05 -0.25 -10.96
C VAL A 41 -9.17 -1.37 -12.00
N ILE A 42 -8.77 -2.59 -11.66
CA ILE A 42 -8.91 -3.76 -12.54
C ILE A 42 -10.39 -4.06 -12.82
N GLY A 43 -11.24 -4.04 -11.79
CA GLY A 43 -12.68 -4.23 -11.93
C GLY A 43 -13.33 -3.21 -12.87
N PHE A 44 -13.04 -1.93 -12.68
CA PHE A 44 -13.54 -0.86 -13.56
C PHE A 44 -12.97 -0.94 -14.98
N ALA A 45 -11.70 -1.32 -15.15
CA ALA A 45 -11.11 -1.54 -16.47
C ALA A 45 -11.84 -2.66 -17.23
N GLY A 46 -12.23 -3.74 -16.54
CA GLY A 46 -13.04 -4.81 -17.12
C GLY A 46 -14.43 -4.35 -17.57
N VAL A 47 -15.12 -3.54 -16.75
CA VAL A 47 -16.40 -2.92 -17.12
C VAL A 47 -16.23 -2.01 -18.34
N LEU A 48 -15.22 -1.14 -18.33
CA LEU A 48 -14.95 -0.22 -19.43
C LEU A 48 -14.62 -0.96 -20.73
N PHE A 49 -13.84 -2.04 -20.65
CA PHE A 49 -13.57 -2.91 -21.78
C PHE A 49 -14.86 -3.54 -22.32
N GLY A 50 -15.72 -4.08 -21.46
CA GLY A 50 -17.00 -4.67 -21.86
C GLY A 50 -17.93 -3.66 -22.55
N ILE A 51 -17.97 -2.42 -22.08
CA ILE A 51 -18.71 -1.33 -22.74
C ILE A 51 -18.11 -1.04 -24.10
N ALA A 52 -16.78 -0.88 -24.19
CA ALA A 52 -16.08 -0.55 -25.41
C ALA A 52 -16.21 -1.66 -26.48
N PHE A 53 -16.19 -2.92 -26.06
CA PHE A 53 -16.22 -4.09 -26.95
C PHE A 53 -17.43 -4.08 -27.89
N ASN A 54 -18.60 -3.66 -27.40
CA ASN A 54 -19.83 -3.60 -28.21
C ASN A 54 -19.82 -2.50 -29.28
N TYR A 55 -18.90 -1.54 -29.20
CA TYR A 55 -18.78 -0.41 -30.12
C TYR A 55 -17.43 -0.37 -30.84
N ILE A 56 -16.55 -1.34 -30.58
CA ILE A 56 -15.16 -1.30 -31.03
C ILE A 56 -15.05 -1.36 -32.55
N ASP A 57 -15.94 -2.11 -33.22
CA ASP A 57 -16.00 -2.23 -34.69
C ASP A 57 -16.36 -0.91 -35.39
N LYS A 58 -16.92 0.05 -34.65
CA LYS A 58 -17.31 1.38 -35.17
C LYS A 58 -16.22 2.43 -34.95
N LEU A 59 -15.19 2.12 -34.17
CA LEU A 59 -14.10 3.03 -33.87
C LEU A 59 -13.00 2.91 -34.93
N SER A 60 -12.35 4.03 -35.25
CA SER A 60 -11.19 4.00 -36.13
C SER A 60 -9.98 3.42 -35.40
N PHE A 61 -9.01 2.88 -36.14
CA PHE A 61 -7.77 2.36 -35.55
C PHE A 61 -7.05 3.40 -34.68
N LEU A 62 -7.07 4.68 -35.09
CA LEU A 62 -6.46 5.79 -34.37
C LEU A 62 -7.13 6.08 -33.02
N GLN A 63 -8.39 5.67 -32.82
CA GLN A 63 -9.12 5.79 -31.56
C GLN A 63 -8.94 4.55 -30.69
N ILE A 64 -8.97 3.36 -31.30
CA ILE A 64 -8.84 2.07 -30.60
C ILE A 64 -7.45 1.93 -29.98
N TYR A 65 -6.39 2.23 -30.74
CA TYR A 65 -5.02 2.05 -30.29
C TYR A 65 -4.70 2.79 -28.97
N PRO A 66 -4.91 4.12 -28.85
CA PRO A 66 -4.63 4.83 -27.60
C PRO A 66 -5.53 4.37 -26.45
N PHE A 67 -6.81 4.04 -26.73
CA PHE A 67 -7.73 3.51 -25.73
C PHE A 67 -7.19 2.22 -25.10
N ILE A 68 -6.84 1.22 -25.92
CA ILE A 68 -6.33 -0.07 -25.46
C ILE A 68 -5.00 0.10 -24.73
N LEU A 69 -4.09 0.93 -25.27
CA LEU A 69 -2.79 1.18 -24.66
C LEU A 69 -2.91 1.74 -23.24
N LEU A 70 -3.77 2.74 -23.04
CA LEU A 70 -4.04 3.34 -21.73
C LEU A 70 -4.68 2.34 -20.78
N LEU A 71 -5.66 1.57 -21.26
CA LEU A 71 -6.37 0.58 -20.45
C LEU A 71 -5.44 -0.54 -19.97
N LEU A 72 -4.66 -1.14 -20.87
CA LEU A 72 -3.72 -2.20 -20.53
C LEU A 72 -2.60 -1.70 -19.62
N SER A 73 -2.12 -0.47 -19.83
CA SER A 73 -1.12 0.14 -18.94
C SER A 73 -1.68 0.35 -17.54
N SER A 74 -2.94 0.81 -17.41
CA SER A 74 -3.62 0.95 -16.12
C SER A 74 -3.72 -0.40 -15.38
N VAL A 75 -4.17 -1.44 -16.08
CA VAL A 75 -4.29 -2.81 -15.53
C VAL A 75 -2.93 -3.37 -15.14
N GLY A 76 -1.90 -3.21 -15.99
CA GLY A 76 -0.55 -3.69 -15.73
C GLY A 76 0.06 -3.06 -14.47
N ILE A 77 -0.09 -1.74 -14.31
CA ILE A 77 0.38 -1.03 -13.11
C ILE A 77 -0.41 -1.46 -11.88
N ALA A 78 -1.73 -1.64 -11.97
CA ALA A 78 -2.56 -2.10 -10.86
C ALA A 78 -2.17 -3.53 -10.41
N LEU A 79 -1.96 -4.46 -11.35
CA LEU A 79 -1.51 -5.82 -11.07
C LEU A 79 -0.11 -5.85 -10.45
N TRP A 80 0.81 -5.04 -10.98
CA TRP A 80 2.13 -4.87 -10.40
C TRP A 80 2.04 -4.36 -8.97
N ASN A 81 1.18 -3.38 -8.71
CA ASN A 81 0.99 -2.79 -7.39
C ASN A 81 0.45 -3.82 -6.38
N ILE A 82 -0.48 -4.67 -6.79
CA ILE A 82 -1.03 -5.75 -5.96
C ILE A 82 0.05 -6.80 -5.67
N SER A 83 0.81 -7.19 -6.70
CA SER A 83 1.84 -8.23 -6.59
C SER A 83 3.10 -7.76 -5.85
N ALA A 84 3.32 -6.45 -5.75
CA ALA A 84 4.46 -5.88 -5.06
C ALA A 84 4.45 -6.25 -3.57
N LYS A 85 5.63 -6.71 -3.11
CA LYS A 85 5.93 -7.27 -1.78
C LYS A 85 5.11 -6.64 -0.65
N GLN A 86 4.44 -7.50 0.14
CA GLN A 86 3.76 -7.12 1.38
C GLN A 86 4.79 -7.05 2.52
N VAL A 87 4.65 -6.08 3.43
CA VAL A 87 5.49 -6.03 4.64
C VAL A 87 4.98 -7.07 5.62
N ASN A 88 5.75 -8.13 5.81
CA ASN A 88 5.42 -9.15 6.81
C ASN A 88 6.13 -8.78 8.12
N ILE A 89 5.37 -8.33 9.11
CA ILE A 89 5.90 -7.94 10.42
C ILE A 89 5.65 -9.10 11.35
N HIS A 90 6.44 -10.16 11.18
CA HIS A 90 6.43 -11.27 12.11
C HIS A 90 7.46 -10.99 13.20
N THR A 91 7.00 -10.45 14.33
CA THR A 91 7.82 -10.35 15.53
C THR A 91 7.75 -11.72 16.22
N ASP A 92 8.82 -12.50 16.14
CA ASP A 92 8.92 -13.79 16.84
C ASP A 92 9.03 -13.54 18.36
N LEU A 93 7.86 -13.42 18.99
CA LEU A 93 7.69 -13.22 20.43
C LEU A 93 8.30 -14.38 21.24
N HIS A 94 8.42 -15.56 20.65
CA HIS A 94 8.80 -16.78 21.37
C HIS A 94 10.30 -16.81 21.73
N ARG A 95 11.16 -16.23 20.89
CA ARG A 95 12.60 -16.07 21.21
C ARG A 95 12.84 -15.15 22.41
N ILE A 96 11.93 -14.20 22.65
CA ILE A 96 12.10 -13.13 23.63
C ILE A 96 11.90 -13.62 25.06
N PHE A 97 10.94 -14.52 25.31
CA PHE A 97 10.66 -15.06 26.64
C PHE A 97 11.62 -16.18 27.09
N VAL A 98 12.31 -16.83 26.15
CA VAL A 98 13.14 -18.01 26.43
C VAL A 98 14.62 -17.66 26.68
N THR A 99 15.12 -16.50 26.22
CA THR A 99 16.57 -16.23 26.20
C THR A 99 17.08 -15.04 27.02
N LYS A 100 16.24 -14.22 27.67
CA LYS A 100 16.74 -13.06 28.47
C LYS A 100 16.13 -12.97 29.85
N GLU A 101 16.99 -12.98 30.87
CA GLU A 101 16.65 -12.67 32.26
C GLU A 101 16.12 -11.23 32.42
N PRO A 102 15.23 -10.98 33.40
CA PRO A 102 14.57 -9.67 33.65
C PRO A 102 15.52 -8.49 33.93
N ASN A 103 16.82 -8.72 34.16
CA ASN A 103 17.82 -7.68 34.46
C ASN A 103 18.27 -6.81 33.27
N ASN A 104 17.76 -7.01 32.05
CA ASN A 104 18.12 -6.21 30.86
C ASN A 104 16.90 -5.62 30.14
N TRP A 105 15.81 -5.34 30.85
CA TRP A 105 14.56 -4.83 30.27
C TRP A 105 14.77 -3.55 29.43
N GLY A 106 15.57 -2.57 29.90
CA GLY A 106 15.87 -1.36 29.11
C GLY A 106 16.62 -1.63 27.80
N LYS A 107 17.54 -2.62 27.76
CA LYS A 107 18.19 -3.03 26.50
C LYS A 107 17.20 -3.70 25.55
N TYR A 108 16.22 -4.41 26.09
CA TYR A 108 15.14 -5.01 25.31
C TYR A 108 14.21 -3.96 24.70
N LEU A 109 13.76 -2.99 25.50
CA LEU A 109 12.91 -1.89 25.02
C LEU A 109 13.63 -1.10 23.91
N ASN A 110 14.92 -0.80 24.09
CA ASN A 110 15.70 -0.11 23.05
C ASN A 110 15.85 -0.95 21.77
N TYR A 111 16.12 -2.26 21.87
CA TYR A 111 16.15 -3.14 20.69
C TYR A 111 14.80 -3.17 19.96
N LYS A 112 13.71 -3.27 20.72
CA LYS A 112 12.35 -3.30 20.17
C LYS A 112 12.01 -1.98 19.48
N HIS A 113 12.33 -0.85 20.09
CA HIS A 113 12.17 0.48 19.51
C HIS A 113 12.90 0.61 18.15
N LEU A 114 14.17 0.23 18.09
CA LEU A 114 14.98 0.30 16.86
C LEU A 114 14.40 -0.61 15.76
N HIS A 115 14.02 -1.83 16.11
CA HIS A 115 13.45 -2.77 15.13
C HIS A 115 12.09 -2.31 14.60
N LEU A 116 11.24 -1.74 15.47
CA LEU A 116 9.97 -1.13 15.07
C LEU A 116 10.17 0.08 14.17
N GLN A 117 11.18 0.91 14.47
CA GLN A 117 11.52 2.07 13.64
C GLN A 117 11.96 1.66 12.23
N GLU A 118 12.82 0.64 12.11
CA GLU A 118 13.23 0.09 10.80
C GLU A 118 12.02 -0.47 10.03
N SER A 119 11.19 -1.25 10.71
CA SER A 119 9.97 -1.83 10.14
C SER A 119 9.00 -0.75 9.65
N TYR A 120 8.80 0.29 10.45
CA TYR A 120 7.96 1.44 10.12
C TYR A 120 8.50 2.24 8.94
N SER A 121 9.81 2.52 8.90
CA SER A 121 10.43 3.20 7.76
C SER A 121 10.24 2.42 6.46
N SER A 122 10.44 1.10 6.51
CA SER A 122 10.23 0.20 5.38
C SER A 122 8.77 0.18 4.92
N ALA A 123 7.83 0.06 5.87
CA ALA A 123 6.40 0.10 5.59
C ALA A 123 5.96 1.43 4.98
N LYS A 124 6.43 2.56 5.52
CA LYS A 124 6.12 3.90 5.01
C LYS A 124 6.64 4.09 3.59
N SER A 125 7.87 3.65 3.30
CA SER A 125 8.44 3.67 1.94
C SER A 125 7.58 2.86 0.96
N LEU A 126 7.15 1.66 1.36
CA LEU A 126 6.27 0.83 0.55
C LEU A 126 4.91 1.50 0.33
N LEU A 127 4.31 2.08 1.37
CA LEU A 127 3.04 2.79 1.29
C LEU A 127 3.11 3.91 0.26
N TYR A 128 4.16 4.74 0.26
CA TYR A 128 4.33 5.81 -0.73
C TYR A 128 4.41 5.27 -2.16
N LYS A 129 5.19 4.20 -2.38
CA LYS A 129 5.29 3.56 -3.69
C LYS A 129 3.95 3.00 -4.14
N LYS A 130 3.23 2.30 -3.26
CA LYS A 130 1.93 1.73 -3.57
C LYS A 130 0.90 2.80 -3.87
N ALA A 131 0.82 3.85 -3.06
CA ALA A 131 -0.07 4.98 -3.28
C ALA A 131 0.21 5.70 -4.62
N LEU A 132 1.49 5.83 -5.00
CA LEU A 132 1.87 6.41 -6.30
C LEU A 132 1.37 5.53 -7.46
N PHE A 133 1.59 4.22 -7.41
CA PHE A 133 1.13 3.32 -8.46
C PHE A 133 -0.40 3.26 -8.54
N THR A 134 -1.10 3.24 -7.40
CA THR A 134 -2.57 3.36 -7.37
C THR A 134 -3.01 4.63 -8.11
N LYS A 135 -2.44 5.79 -7.77
CA LYS A 135 -2.76 7.07 -8.42
C LYS A 135 -2.52 7.04 -9.93
N ILE A 136 -1.37 6.53 -10.37
CA ILE A 136 -1.04 6.44 -11.81
C ILE A 136 -2.05 5.53 -12.52
N SER A 137 -2.38 4.37 -11.93
CA SER A 137 -3.34 3.44 -12.52
C SER A 137 -4.73 4.07 -12.68
N PHE A 138 -5.20 4.84 -11.69
CA PHE A 138 -6.44 5.61 -11.78
C PHE A 138 -6.39 6.69 -12.86
N ILE A 139 -5.31 7.47 -12.94
CA ILE A 139 -5.15 8.51 -13.96
C ILE A 139 -5.25 7.89 -15.36
N LEU A 140 -4.55 6.77 -15.59
CA LEU A 140 -4.61 6.06 -16.88
C LEU A 140 -6.01 5.53 -17.20
N LEU A 141 -6.73 5.01 -16.19
CA LEU A 141 -8.11 4.55 -16.37
C LEU A 141 -9.06 5.71 -16.73
N ILE A 142 -8.90 6.86 -16.07
CA ILE A 142 -9.68 8.07 -16.36
C ILE A 142 -9.37 8.55 -17.78
N LEU A 143 -8.10 8.61 -18.17
CA LEU A 143 -7.70 8.99 -19.53
C LEU A 143 -8.24 8.01 -20.59
N SER A 144 -8.22 6.71 -20.31
CA SER A 144 -8.83 5.69 -21.18
C SER A 144 -10.33 5.91 -21.33
N SER A 145 -11.02 6.22 -20.22
CA SER A 145 -12.45 6.53 -20.23
C SER A 145 -12.77 7.80 -21.03
N LEU A 146 -11.98 8.86 -20.86
CA LEU A 146 -12.09 10.10 -21.62
C LEU A 146 -11.84 9.88 -23.12
N SER A 147 -10.82 9.09 -23.47
CA SER A 147 -10.52 8.74 -24.86
C SER A 147 -11.74 8.08 -25.51
N LEU A 148 -12.33 7.07 -24.86
CA LEU A 148 -13.52 6.39 -25.36
C LEU A 148 -14.71 7.35 -25.53
N LEU A 149 -14.92 8.23 -24.55
CA LEU A 149 -16.04 9.18 -24.55
C LEU A 149 -15.91 10.20 -25.68
N LEU A 150 -14.71 10.73 -25.92
CA LEU A 150 -14.45 11.67 -27.01
C LEU A 150 -14.62 11.00 -28.38
N SER A 151 -14.17 9.75 -28.54
CA SER A 151 -14.42 8.99 -29.76
C SER A 151 -15.91 8.73 -30.00
N LYS A 152 -16.68 8.49 -28.93
CA LYS A 152 -18.14 8.32 -29.03
C LYS A 152 -18.86 9.63 -29.42
N LEU A 153 -18.33 10.78 -28.99
CA LEU A 153 -18.87 12.10 -29.35
C LEU A 153 -18.42 12.60 -30.73
N GLY A 154 -17.54 11.88 -31.43
CA GLY A 154 -17.02 12.27 -32.74
C GLY A 154 -16.07 13.47 -32.70
N VAL A 155 -15.50 13.77 -31.52
CA VAL A 155 -14.53 14.87 -31.33
C VAL A 155 -13.11 14.41 -31.71
N LEU A 156 -12.86 13.11 -31.60
CA LEU A 156 -11.66 12.37 -32.05
C LEU A 156 -12.12 11.30 -33.03
#